data_AF-A0A287RUF7-F1
#
_entry.id   AF-A0A287RUF7-F1
#
_cell.length_a   1.000
_cell.length_b   1.000
_cell.length_c   1.000
_cell.angle_alpha   90.00
_cell.angle_beta   90.00
_cell.angle_gamma   90.00
#
_symmetry.space_group_name_H-M   'P 1'
#
loop_
_entity.id
_entity.type
_entity.pdbx_description
1 polymer ?
#
loop_
_entity_poly.entity_id
_entity_poly.type
_entity_poly.pdbx_seq_one_letter_code
_entity_poly.pdbx_strand_id
1 'polypeptide(L)'
;MKKLRIELFDCDKVDSCYISSWLRIAVTTGIEELTLYLPAAPEDEAYYSFPCSLLFNGSENSIQYLDIGICAFHPTVGLGRWRSLTILYLRNVLIADNELEGLLYNCAALEHLGLLNCPEIVCLKIPCLLRRLRVLRVTVCRNLQMIDSNAPNIFIFDFSGSLVSISLGSALQVKNVRM
;
A
#
# COMPACT_ATOMS: atom_id res chain seq x y z
N MET A 1 -1.13 -20.36 -6.25
CA MET A 1 -0.76 -18.94 -6.07
C MET A 1 0.72 -18.87 -5.75
N LYS A 2 1.49 -18.12 -6.52
CA LYS A 2 2.94 -17.99 -6.32
C LYS A 2 3.22 -16.85 -5.33
N LYS A 3 3.95 -17.14 -4.25
CA LYS A 3 4.20 -16.19 -3.15
C LYS A 3 5.68 -15.98 -2.92
N LEU A 4 6.06 -14.72 -2.68
CA LEU A 4 7.34 -14.35 -2.08
C LEU A 4 7.08 -13.63 -0.76
N ARG A 5 7.76 -14.06 0.31
CA ARG A 5 7.75 -13.41 1.62
C ARG A 5 9.18 -13.22 2.09
N ILE A 6 9.57 -11.96 2.30
CA ILE A 6 10.88 -11.56 2.78
C ILE A 6 10.64 -10.71 4.03
N GLU A 7 11.19 -11.14 5.15
CA GLU A 7 11.03 -10.50 6.46
C GLU A 7 12.38 -10.47 7.15
N LEU A 8 12.96 -9.27 7.26
CA LEU A 8 14.35 -9.07 7.70
C LEU A 8 14.38 -8.28 9.02
N PHE A 9 13.69 -8.78 10.05
CA PHE A 9 13.55 -8.05 11.32
C PHE A 9 14.83 -7.95 12.15
N ASP A 10 15.73 -8.94 12.03
CA ASP A 10 16.92 -9.09 12.89
C ASP A 10 18.25 -9.02 12.10
N CYS A 11 18.27 -8.41 10.92
CA CYS A 11 19.49 -8.28 10.10
C CYS A 11 20.12 -6.88 10.21
N ASP A 12 21.41 -6.83 10.57
CA ASP A 12 22.14 -5.58 10.82
C ASP A 12 22.29 -4.70 9.56
N LYS A 13 22.23 -5.29 8.36
CA LYS A 13 22.04 -4.59 7.08
C LYS A 13 21.94 -5.62 5.95
N VAL A 14 20.92 -5.55 5.10
CA VAL A 14 20.91 -6.27 3.81
C VAL A 14 21.12 -5.26 2.70
N ASP A 15 22.11 -5.49 1.85
CA ASP A 15 22.33 -4.62 0.71
C ASP A 15 21.10 -4.62 -0.21
N SER A 16 20.62 -3.41 -0.49
CA SER A 16 19.55 -3.08 -1.43
C SER A 16 19.63 -3.81 -2.78
N CYS A 17 20.84 -4.15 -3.25
CA CYS A 17 21.05 -4.85 -4.51
C CYS A 17 20.53 -6.31 -4.47
N TYR A 18 20.64 -6.99 -3.32
CA TYR A 18 20.12 -8.35 -3.16
C TYR A 18 18.60 -8.35 -3.13
N ILE A 19 17.99 -7.43 -2.38
CA ILE A 19 16.54 -7.26 -2.31
C ILE A 19 15.98 -7.02 -3.72
N SER A 20 16.57 -6.08 -4.45
CA SER A 20 16.16 -5.75 -5.82
C SER A 20 16.32 -6.94 -6.78
N SER A 21 17.38 -7.74 -6.60
CA SER A 21 17.61 -8.95 -7.40
C SER A 21 16.58 -10.04 -7.11
N TRP A 22 16.24 -10.28 -5.84
CA TRP A 22 15.22 -11.24 -5.44
C TRP A 22 13.83 -10.84 -5.95
N LEU A 23 13.47 -9.56 -5.81
CA LEU A 23 12.22 -9.02 -6.35
C LEU A 23 12.13 -9.23 -7.87
N ARG A 24 13.20 -8.94 -8.61
CA ARG A 24 13.24 -9.13 -10.06
C ARG A 24 13.03 -10.60 -10.44
N ILE A 25 13.71 -11.53 -9.77
CA ILE A 25 13.53 -12.97 -10.01
C ILE A 25 12.08 -13.37 -9.71
N ALA A 26 11.55 -12.97 -8.56
CA ALA A 26 10.19 -13.33 -8.18
C ALA A 26 9.14 -12.80 -9.16
N VAL A 27 9.24 -11.52 -9.57
CA VAL A 27 8.34 -10.95 -10.59
C VAL A 27 8.44 -11.71 -11.91
N THR A 28 9.66 -12.01 -12.39
CA THR A 28 9.82 -12.77 -13.65
C THR A 28 9.26 -14.19 -13.58
N THR A 29 9.16 -14.78 -12.38
CA THR A 29 8.47 -16.06 -12.17
C THR A 29 6.94 -15.95 -12.09
N GLY A 30 6.38 -14.74 -12.13
CA GLY A 30 4.94 -14.47 -12.11
C GLY A 30 4.32 -14.61 -10.73
N ILE A 31 4.95 -14.05 -9.69
CA ILE A 31 4.34 -14.03 -8.34
C ILE A 31 3.00 -13.29 -8.33
N GLU A 32 2.15 -13.72 -7.42
CA GLU A 32 0.82 -13.16 -7.17
C GLU A 32 0.74 -12.51 -5.78
N GLU A 33 1.56 -12.97 -4.83
CA GLU A 33 1.64 -12.39 -3.49
C GLU A 33 3.08 -11.96 -3.17
N LEU A 34 3.24 -10.71 -2.74
CA LEU A 34 4.50 -10.17 -2.26
C LEU A 34 4.33 -9.64 -0.84
N THR A 35 5.15 -10.16 0.06
CA THR A 35 5.37 -9.59 1.40
C THR A 35 6.84 -9.17 1.53
N LEU A 36 7.09 -7.92 1.88
CA LEU A 36 8.44 -7.38 2.09
C LEU A 36 8.49 -6.51 3.34
N TYR A 37 9.21 -6.95 4.36
CA TYR A 37 9.52 -6.16 5.56
C TYR A 37 11.02 -6.05 5.73
N LEU A 38 11.51 -4.81 5.74
CA LEU A 38 12.92 -4.50 5.84
C LEU A 38 13.30 -4.12 7.29
N PRO A 39 14.57 -4.21 7.67
CA PRO A 39 15.03 -3.73 8.96
C PRO A 39 14.76 -2.22 9.08
N ALA A 40 14.48 -1.75 10.29
CA ALA A 40 14.38 -0.31 10.55
C ALA A 40 15.68 0.39 10.14
N ALA A 41 15.58 1.42 9.30
CA ALA A 41 16.71 2.26 8.98
C ALA A 41 17.12 3.07 10.23
N PRO A 42 18.43 3.19 10.53
CA PRO A 42 18.93 4.18 11.47
C PRO A 42 18.44 5.58 11.11
N GLU A 43 18.35 6.50 12.09
CA GLU A 43 17.80 7.86 11.88
C GLU A 43 18.50 8.65 10.76
N ASP A 44 19.78 8.36 10.49
CA ASP A 44 20.59 9.04 9.48
C ASP A 44 20.61 8.33 8.11
N GLU A 45 19.93 7.18 7.95
CA GLU A 45 19.91 6.43 6.70
C GLU A 45 18.58 6.61 5.94
N ALA A 46 18.69 6.79 4.62
CA ALA A 46 17.53 6.80 3.76
C ALA A 46 16.85 5.42 3.74
N TYR A 47 15.52 5.42 3.70
CA TYR A 47 14.73 4.20 3.51
C TYR A 47 15.09 3.56 2.16
N TYR A 48 15.06 2.22 2.12
CA TYR A 48 15.17 1.50 0.85
C TYR A 48 14.06 1.95 -0.10
N SER A 49 14.45 2.45 -1.29
CA SER A 49 13.51 2.80 -2.34
C SER A 49 13.02 1.55 -3.05
N PHE A 50 11.76 1.21 -2.83
CA PHE A 50 11.11 0.08 -3.47
C PHE A 50 11.07 0.26 -5.00
N PRO A 51 11.54 -0.73 -5.78
CA PRO A 51 11.67 -0.61 -7.22
C PRO A 51 10.34 -0.89 -7.92
N CYS A 52 9.41 0.07 -7.88
CA CYS A 52 8.05 -0.04 -8.44
C CYS A 52 8.05 -0.49 -9.90
N SER A 53 9.03 -0.04 -10.70
CA SER A 53 9.23 -0.44 -12.10
C SER A 53 9.27 -1.95 -12.32
N LEU A 54 9.76 -2.73 -11.35
CA LEU A 54 9.75 -4.18 -11.43
C LEU A 54 8.33 -4.72 -11.52
N LEU A 55 7.40 -4.17 -10.75
CA LEU A 55 6.01 -4.64 -10.70
C LEU A 55 5.21 -4.30 -11.96
N PHE A 56 5.71 -3.38 -12.80
CA PHE A 56 5.05 -2.90 -14.02
C PHE A 56 5.49 -3.58 -15.31
N ASN A 57 6.66 -4.23 -15.32
CA ASN A 57 7.32 -4.70 -16.54
C ASN A 57 7.12 -6.21 -16.81
N GLY A 58 6.28 -6.90 -16.01
CA GLY A 58 5.92 -8.30 -16.20
C GLY A 58 4.82 -8.47 -17.25
N SER A 59 4.83 -9.60 -17.98
CA SER A 59 3.89 -9.88 -19.07
C SER A 59 2.43 -10.02 -18.64
N GLU A 60 2.17 -10.17 -17.35
CA GLU A 60 0.84 -10.12 -16.74
C GLU A 60 1.01 -9.51 -15.35
N ASN A 61 0.39 -8.36 -15.05
CA ASN A 61 0.37 -7.79 -13.69
C ASN A 61 -0.44 -8.73 -12.76
N SER A 62 0.16 -9.85 -12.35
CA SER A 62 -0.46 -10.95 -11.62
C SER A 62 -0.56 -10.70 -10.12
N ILE A 63 0.11 -9.66 -9.61
CA ILE A 63 0.12 -9.35 -8.17
C ILE A 63 -1.29 -9.01 -7.72
N GLN A 64 -1.80 -9.83 -6.80
CA GLN A 64 -3.08 -9.71 -6.13
C GLN A 64 -2.90 -9.23 -4.68
N TYR A 65 -1.78 -9.57 -4.04
CA TYR A 65 -1.48 -9.18 -2.67
C TYR A 65 -0.13 -8.49 -2.58
N LEU A 66 -0.12 -7.28 -2.03
CA LEU A 66 1.10 -6.53 -1.73
C LEU A 66 1.06 -6.07 -0.26
N ASP A 67 1.97 -6.57 0.56
CA ASP A 67 2.19 -6.11 1.94
C ASP A 67 3.66 -5.70 2.08
N ILE A 68 3.92 -4.41 2.10
CA ILE A 68 5.27 -3.87 2.18
C ILE A 68 5.41 -2.97 3.38
N GLY A 69 6.59 -2.98 3.98
CA GLY A 69 6.90 -2.09 5.08
C GLY A 69 8.35 -1.73 5.28
N ILE A 70 8.53 -0.60 5.97
CA ILE A 70 9.83 -0.01 6.28
C ILE A 70 10.62 0.26 4.98
N CYS A 71 9.97 0.94 4.03
CA CYS A 71 10.56 1.32 2.75
C CYS A 71 9.96 2.62 2.21
N ALA A 72 10.64 3.24 1.25
CA ALA A 72 10.07 4.31 0.44
C ALA A 72 9.38 3.69 -0.79
N PHE A 73 8.11 4.04 -1.03
CA PHE A 73 7.30 3.46 -2.10
C PHE A 73 6.71 4.57 -2.97
N HIS A 74 7.34 4.78 -4.12
CA HIS A 74 7.01 5.85 -5.07
C HIS A 74 6.48 5.24 -6.38
N PRO A 75 5.20 4.79 -6.42
CA PRO A 75 4.61 4.25 -7.63
C PRO A 75 4.56 5.33 -8.70
N THR A 76 5.19 5.07 -9.85
CA THR A 76 5.30 6.06 -10.92
C THR A 76 3.94 6.33 -11.56
N VAL A 77 3.55 7.60 -11.64
CA VAL A 77 2.29 8.01 -12.27
C VAL A 77 2.26 7.56 -13.73
N GLY A 78 1.22 6.82 -14.11
CA GLY A 78 0.97 6.41 -15.51
C GLY A 78 1.61 5.09 -15.94
N LEU A 79 2.38 4.41 -15.07
CA LEU A 79 2.86 3.06 -15.35
C LEU A 79 1.87 2.01 -14.84
N GLY A 80 1.34 1.19 -15.77
CA GLY A 80 0.66 -0.08 -15.52
C GLY A 80 -0.66 -0.02 -14.74
N ARG A 81 -1.66 -0.80 -15.19
CA ARG A 81 -2.89 -0.98 -14.39
C ARG A 81 -2.68 -2.12 -13.39
N TRP A 82 -2.84 -1.85 -12.09
CA TRP A 82 -2.83 -2.83 -11.00
C TRP A 82 -4.16 -3.61 -10.96
N ARG A 83 -4.56 -4.17 -12.11
CA ARG A 83 -5.92 -4.74 -12.29
C ARG A 83 -6.19 -5.94 -11.41
N SER A 84 -5.15 -6.63 -10.97
CA SER A 84 -5.27 -7.86 -10.17
C SER A 84 -5.15 -7.58 -8.68
N LEU A 85 -4.63 -6.41 -8.26
CA LEU A 85 -4.36 -6.11 -6.86
C LEU A 85 -5.67 -6.02 -6.07
N THR A 86 -5.90 -6.98 -5.18
CA THR A 86 -7.08 -7.08 -4.32
C THR A 86 -6.76 -6.64 -2.90
N ILE A 87 -5.51 -6.79 -2.44
CA ILE A 87 -5.08 -6.41 -1.10
C ILE A 87 -3.80 -5.58 -1.18
N LEU A 88 -3.84 -4.40 -0.56
CA LEU A 88 -2.71 -3.51 -0.37
C LEU A 88 -2.54 -3.20 1.12
N TYR A 89 -1.39 -3.55 1.66
CA TYR A 89 -0.94 -3.16 3.00
C TYR A 89 0.36 -2.38 2.91
N LEU A 90 0.38 -1.18 3.48
CA LEU A 90 1.55 -0.32 3.59
C LEU A 90 1.84 -0.06 5.06
N ARG A 91 3.04 -0.40 5.53
CA ARG A 91 3.40 -0.33 6.96
C ARG A 91 4.72 0.39 7.17
N ASN A 92 4.70 1.54 7.84
CA ASN A 92 5.91 2.36 8.00
C ASN A 92 6.52 2.71 6.62
N VAL A 93 5.66 3.03 5.67
CA VAL A 93 6.05 3.31 4.27
C VAL A 93 6.03 4.82 4.03
N LEU A 94 7.08 5.33 3.39
CA LEU A 94 7.12 6.69 2.83
C LEU A 94 6.41 6.68 1.48
N ILE A 95 5.28 7.37 1.39
CA ILE A 95 4.47 7.54 0.18
C ILE A 95 3.65 8.82 0.33
N ALA A 96 3.74 9.71 -0.66
CA ALA A 96 3.00 10.96 -0.63
C ALA A 96 1.52 10.77 -1.00
N ASP A 97 0.68 11.71 -0.56
CA ASP A 97 -0.77 11.73 -0.82
C ASP A 97 -1.11 11.51 -2.32
N ASN A 98 -0.44 12.25 -3.20
CA ASN A 98 -0.69 12.21 -4.66
C ASN A 98 -0.23 10.89 -5.30
N GLU A 99 0.82 10.27 -4.75
CA GLU A 99 1.33 8.98 -5.21
C GLU A 99 0.38 7.85 -4.83
N LEU A 100 -0.12 7.85 -3.59
CA LEU A 100 -1.12 6.89 -3.13
C LEU A 100 -2.43 7.08 -3.89
N GLU A 101 -2.90 8.31 -4.06
CA GLU A 101 -4.09 8.61 -4.86
C GLU A 101 -3.94 8.05 -6.28
N GLY A 102 -2.83 8.38 -6.97
CA GLY A 102 -2.54 7.88 -8.31
C GLY A 102 -2.45 6.35 -8.41
N LEU A 103 -1.90 5.68 -7.39
CA LEU A 103 -1.89 4.22 -7.27
C LEU A 103 -3.32 3.68 -7.19
N LEU A 104 -4.14 4.21 -6.28
CA LEU A 104 -5.52 3.78 -6.05
C LEU A 104 -6.40 3.95 -7.30
N TYR A 105 -6.18 4.98 -8.12
CA TYR A 105 -6.86 5.14 -9.41
C TYR A 105 -6.63 3.96 -10.37
N ASN A 106 -5.56 3.20 -10.20
CA ASN A 106 -5.18 2.09 -11.05
C ASN A 106 -5.52 0.69 -10.47
N CYS A 107 -6.08 0.62 -9.26
CA CYS A 107 -6.36 -0.61 -8.52
C CYS A 107 -7.85 -0.99 -8.52
N ALA A 108 -8.49 -1.12 -9.69
CA ALA A 108 -9.94 -1.34 -9.79
C ALA A 108 -10.47 -2.61 -9.10
N ALA A 109 -9.60 -3.60 -8.85
CA ALA A 109 -9.95 -4.83 -8.14
C ALA A 109 -9.73 -4.77 -6.62
N LEU A 110 -9.26 -3.64 -6.07
CA LEU A 110 -8.89 -3.54 -4.66
C LEU A 110 -10.09 -3.77 -3.75
N GLU A 111 -9.95 -4.71 -2.83
CA GLU A 111 -10.94 -5.10 -1.83
C GLU A 111 -10.53 -4.67 -0.42
N HIS A 112 -9.22 -4.59 -0.16
CA HIS A 112 -8.64 -4.23 1.12
C HIS A 112 -7.53 -3.20 0.97
N LEU A 113 -7.67 -2.07 1.67
CA LEU A 113 -6.61 -1.09 1.86
C LEU A 113 -6.26 -1.01 3.35
N GLY A 114 -5.01 -1.27 3.70
CA GLY A 114 -4.49 -1.11 5.04
C GLY A 114 -3.27 -0.19 5.07
N LEU A 115 -3.33 0.85 5.89
CA LEU A 115 -2.26 1.79 6.12
C LEU A 115 -1.88 1.77 7.59
N LEU A 116 -0.62 1.50 7.89
CA LEU A 116 -0.07 1.52 9.24
C LEU A 116 1.12 2.47 9.29
N ASN A 117 1.03 3.52 10.09
CA ASN A 117 2.13 4.46 10.35
C ASN A 117 2.81 4.97 9.06
N CYS A 118 2.03 5.45 8.09
CA CYS A 118 2.55 6.12 6.89
C CYS A 118 2.67 7.62 7.17
N PRO A 119 3.88 8.16 7.41
CA PRO A 119 4.05 9.51 7.97
C PRO A 119 3.88 10.62 6.95
N GLU A 120 4.02 10.36 5.66
CA GLU A 120 3.90 11.37 4.61
C GLU A 120 2.45 11.61 4.17
N ILE A 121 1.52 10.75 4.63
CA ILE A 121 0.10 10.89 4.27
C ILE A 121 -0.56 11.93 5.19
N VAL A 122 -1.00 13.03 4.60
CA VAL A 122 -1.74 14.12 5.28
C VAL A 122 -3.23 14.07 4.93
N CYS A 123 -3.55 13.77 3.67
CA CYS A 123 -4.91 13.67 3.16
C CYS A 123 -5.08 12.35 2.37
N LEU A 124 -5.81 11.40 2.95
CA LEU A 124 -6.15 10.15 2.29
C LEU A 124 -7.41 10.32 1.44
N LYS A 125 -7.23 10.35 0.12
CA LYS A 125 -8.33 10.37 -0.85
C LYS A 125 -8.56 8.99 -1.46
N ILE A 126 -9.78 8.48 -1.32
CA ILE A 126 -10.17 7.19 -1.87
C ILE A 126 -11.15 7.42 -3.03
N PRO A 127 -10.77 7.07 -4.27
CA PRO A 127 -11.57 7.40 -5.44
C PRO A 127 -12.83 6.53 -5.57
N CYS A 128 -13.88 7.08 -6.16
CA CYS A 128 -15.18 6.41 -6.33
C CYS A 128 -15.17 5.20 -7.26
N LEU A 129 -14.11 5.05 -8.07
CA LEU A 129 -13.90 3.90 -8.94
C LEU A 129 -13.58 2.61 -8.18
N LEU A 130 -13.17 2.69 -6.91
CA LEU A 130 -12.88 1.52 -6.06
C LEU A 130 -14.17 0.85 -5.56
N ARG A 131 -14.95 0.31 -6.50
CA ARG A 131 -16.25 -0.30 -6.23
C ARG A 131 -16.16 -1.61 -5.46
N ARG A 132 -15.00 -2.25 -5.43
CA ARG A 132 -14.76 -3.51 -4.70
C ARG A 132 -14.20 -3.31 -3.30
N LEU A 133 -13.77 -2.10 -2.96
CA LEU A 133 -13.16 -1.83 -1.66
C LEU A 133 -14.18 -2.07 -0.54
N ARG A 134 -13.94 -3.11 0.26
CA ARG A 134 -14.77 -3.52 1.40
C ARG A 134 -14.13 -3.17 2.72
N VAL A 135 -12.80 -3.17 2.79
CA VAL A 135 -12.09 -2.96 4.06
C VAL A 135 -11.11 -1.82 3.91
N LEU A 136 -11.27 -0.82 4.77
CA LEU A 136 -10.33 0.28 4.95
C LEU A 136 -9.82 0.25 6.38
N ARG A 137 -8.51 0.07 6.54
CA ARG A 137 -7.84 0.17 7.84
C ARG A 137 -6.79 1.25 7.79
N VAL A 138 -6.84 2.17 8.75
CA VAL A 138 -5.86 3.25 8.87
C VAL A 138 -5.46 3.36 10.33
N THR A 139 -4.18 3.13 10.62
CA THR A 139 -3.70 2.97 11.99
C THR A 139 -2.42 3.76 12.19
N VAL A 140 -2.37 4.64 13.19
CA VAL A 140 -1.19 5.37 13.65
C VAL A 140 -0.52 6.24 12.56
N CYS A 141 -1.25 6.69 11.53
CA CYS A 141 -0.75 7.67 10.57
C CYS A 141 -0.73 9.07 11.21
N ARG A 142 0.40 9.44 11.83
CA ARG A 142 0.50 10.59 12.76
C ARG A 142 0.21 11.95 12.14
N ASN A 143 0.51 12.14 10.86
CA ASN A 143 0.32 13.41 10.16
C ASN A 143 -1.02 13.48 9.40
N LEU A 144 -1.82 12.41 9.44
CA LEU A 144 -3.07 12.33 8.72
C LEU A 144 -4.10 13.27 9.35
N GLN A 145 -4.55 14.25 8.58
CA GLN A 145 -5.56 15.24 9.00
C GLN A 145 -6.94 14.92 8.42
N MET A 146 -7.00 14.29 7.25
CA MET A 146 -8.25 14.07 6.53
C MET A 146 -8.31 12.71 5.87
N ILE A 147 -9.47 12.07 5.97
CA ILE A 147 -9.86 10.93 5.12
C ILE A 147 -11.09 11.37 4.31
N ASP A 148 -10.96 11.42 2.98
CA ASP A 148 -12.08 11.65 2.07
C ASP A 148 -12.25 10.44 1.16
N SER A 149 -13.30 9.66 1.42
CA SER A 149 -13.60 8.44 0.69
C SER A 149 -14.89 8.53 -0.08
N ASN A 150 -14.77 8.34 -1.40
CA ASN A 150 -15.90 8.26 -2.32
C ASN A 150 -16.18 6.82 -2.80
N ALA A 151 -15.48 5.82 -2.24
CA ALA A 151 -15.72 4.41 -2.58
C ALA A 151 -17.10 3.94 -2.08
N PRO A 152 -17.95 3.35 -2.94
CA PRO A 152 -19.37 3.15 -2.62
C PRO A 152 -19.67 1.98 -1.67
N ASN A 153 -18.71 1.09 -1.42
CA ASN A 153 -18.97 -0.26 -0.92
C ASN A 153 -18.16 -0.67 0.32
N ILE A 154 -17.60 0.31 1.04
CA ILE A 154 -16.84 0.06 2.27
C ILE A 154 -17.76 -0.56 3.32
N PHE A 155 -17.35 -1.71 3.84
CA PHE A 155 -18.09 -2.52 4.81
C PHE A 155 -17.46 -2.44 6.21
N ILE A 156 -16.12 -2.52 6.27
CA ILE A 156 -15.31 -2.35 7.48
C ILE A 156 -14.48 -1.09 7.32
N PHE A 157 -14.60 -0.21 8.31
CA PHE A 157 -13.74 0.95 8.47
C PHE A 157 -13.14 0.91 9.88
N ASP A 158 -11.86 0.55 9.97
CA ASP A 158 -11.09 0.56 11.22
C ASP A 158 -10.11 1.73 11.17
N PHE A 159 -10.30 2.69 12.06
CA PHE A 159 -9.42 3.83 12.23
C PHE A 159 -8.80 3.81 13.64
N SER A 160 -7.53 4.19 13.75
CA SER A 160 -6.89 4.45 15.04
C SER A 160 -5.82 5.52 14.85
N GLY A 161 -5.94 6.65 15.54
CA GLY A 161 -5.03 7.79 15.41
C GLY A 161 -5.67 9.11 15.83
N SER A 162 -4.94 10.21 15.65
CA SER A 162 -5.42 11.56 15.94
C SER A 162 -5.88 12.23 14.65
N LEU A 163 -7.19 12.26 14.39
CA LEU A 163 -7.74 12.75 13.12
C LEU A 163 -8.53 14.05 13.28
N VAL A 164 -8.47 14.89 12.25
CA VAL A 164 -9.19 16.18 12.21
C VAL A 164 -10.51 16.07 11.43
N SER A 165 -10.59 15.29 10.35
CA SER A 165 -11.80 15.17 9.53
C SER A 165 -11.97 13.82 8.81
N ILE A 166 -13.21 13.32 8.75
CA ILE A 166 -13.62 12.14 7.98
C ILE A 166 -14.83 12.50 7.10
N SER A 167 -14.71 12.26 5.79
CA SER A 167 -15.79 12.27 4.82
C SER A 167 -15.87 10.88 4.18
N LEU A 168 -17.03 10.23 4.28
CA LEU A 168 -17.28 8.90 3.69
C LEU A 168 -18.35 8.98 2.59
N GLY A 169 -18.45 10.10 1.87
CA GLY A 169 -19.32 10.28 0.69
C GLY A 169 -20.68 9.55 0.78
N SER A 170 -21.04 8.84 -0.29
CA SER A 170 -22.22 7.96 -0.36
C SER A 170 -21.96 6.53 0.16
N ALA A 171 -20.87 6.30 0.91
CA ALA A 171 -20.49 4.99 1.46
C ALA A 171 -21.39 4.57 2.65
N LEU A 172 -22.71 4.72 2.52
CA LEU A 172 -23.75 4.42 3.51
C LEU A 172 -23.90 2.92 3.86
N GLN A 173 -23.02 2.05 3.38
CA GLN A 173 -23.02 0.62 3.71
C GLN A 173 -22.02 0.22 4.80
N VAL A 174 -21.33 1.19 5.43
CA VAL A 174 -20.41 0.90 6.53
C VAL A 174 -21.19 0.29 7.70
N LYS A 175 -20.93 -1.00 7.98
CA LYS A 175 -21.62 -1.72 9.06
C LYS A 175 -20.80 -1.78 10.35
N ASN A 176 -19.48 -1.70 10.23
CA ASN A 176 -18.56 -1.76 11.35
C ASN A 176 -17.59 -0.59 11.29
N VAL A 177 -17.79 0.36 12.20
CA VAL A 177 -16.86 1.46 12.46
C VAL A 177 -16.17 1.16 13.79
N ARG A 178 -14.85 1.09 13.77
CA ARG A 178 -14.03 1.11 14.99
C ARG A 178 -13.10 2.32 14.90
N MET A 179 -13.13 3.14 15.94
CA MET A 179 -12.29 4.35 16.08
C MET A 179 -11.44 4.21 17.33
#